data_AF-A0A9W3EG15-F1
#
_entry.id   AF-A0A9W3EG15-F1
#
_cell.length_a   1.000
_cell.length_b   1.000
_cell.length_c   1.000
_cell.angle_alpha   90.00
_cell.angle_beta   90.00
_cell.angle_gamma   90.00
#
_symmetry.space_group_name_H-M   'P 1'
#
loop_
_entity.id
_entity.type
_entity.pdbx_description
1 polymer ?
#
loop_
_entity_poly.entity_id
_entity_poly.type
_entity_poly.pdbx_seq_one_letter_code
_entity_poly.pdbx_strand_id
1 'polypeptide(L)'
;MEGFLGYDTVTVSNIVDPNQTVGLSTEQPGEVFTYSEFDGILGLAYPSLASEYSVPVFDNMMDRHLVARDLFSVYMDRNGQGSMLTLGAIDPSYYTGSLHWVPVTVQQYWQFTVDSVTINGVAVACVGGCQAILDTGTSVLFGPSSDILKIQMAIGATENRYGEFDVNCGSLRSMPTVVFEINGRDYPLSPSAYTSKDQGFCTSGFQGDNNSELWILGDVFIREYYSVFDRANNRVGLAKAI
;
A
#
# COMPACT_ATOMS: atom_id res chain seq x y z
N MET A 1 -6.98 -10.94 -17.57
CA MET A 1 -5.63 -11.18 -18.10
C MET A 1 -5.47 -12.67 -18.23
N GLU A 2 -5.01 -13.12 -19.39
CA GLU A 2 -4.73 -14.53 -19.68
C GLU A 2 -3.27 -14.69 -20.09
N GLY A 3 -2.75 -15.89 -19.91
CA GLY A 3 -1.37 -16.22 -20.23
C GLY A 3 -1.06 -17.67 -19.90
N PHE A 4 0.21 -18.03 -20.02
CA PHE A 4 0.72 -19.35 -19.63
C PHE A 4 1.95 -19.21 -18.73
N LEU A 5 2.25 -20.26 -17.96
CA LEU A 5 3.41 -20.29 -17.07
C LEU A 5 4.61 -20.90 -17.76
N GLY A 6 5.77 -20.27 -17.58
CA GLY A 6 7.08 -20.80 -17.92
C GLY A 6 8.04 -20.70 -16.74
N TYR A 7 9.21 -21.30 -16.86
CA TYR A 7 10.31 -21.13 -15.93
C TYR A 7 11.47 -20.43 -16.62
N ASP A 8 11.99 -19.39 -15.97
CA ASP A 8 13.21 -18.72 -16.43
C ASP A 8 14.00 -18.18 -15.22
N THR A 9 15.12 -17.53 -15.47
CA THR A 9 15.88 -16.80 -14.46
C THR A 9 15.42 -15.35 -14.45
N VAL A 10 14.97 -14.87 -13.30
CA VAL A 10 14.60 -13.46 -13.09
C VAL A 10 15.68 -12.79 -12.26
N THR A 11 16.20 -11.65 -12.72
CA THR A 11 17.13 -10.84 -11.92
C THR A 11 16.37 -9.64 -11.37
N VAL A 12 16.30 -9.51 -10.05
CA VAL A 12 15.69 -8.35 -9.36
C VAL A 12 16.77 -7.66 -8.55
N SER A 13 17.03 -6.39 -8.87
CA SER A 13 18.18 -5.65 -8.32
C SER A 13 19.48 -6.42 -8.56
N ASN A 14 20.14 -6.91 -7.50
CA ASN A 14 21.37 -7.68 -7.53
C ASN A 14 21.16 -9.18 -7.23
N ILE A 15 19.92 -9.64 -7.14
CA ILE A 15 19.56 -11.03 -6.84
C ILE A 15 19.17 -11.74 -8.13
N VAL A 16 19.88 -12.82 -8.45
CA VAL A 16 19.57 -13.71 -9.56
C VAL A 16 18.72 -14.85 -9.00
N ASP A 17 17.44 -14.90 -9.37
CA ASP A 17 16.47 -15.91 -8.94
C ASP A 17 16.22 -16.95 -10.06
N PRO A 18 16.87 -18.13 -9.98
CA PRO A 18 16.80 -19.13 -11.03
C PRO A 18 15.55 -20.01 -10.90
N ASN A 19 15.07 -20.51 -12.03
CA ASN A 19 13.90 -21.40 -12.09
C ASN A 19 12.65 -20.75 -11.44
N GLN A 20 12.47 -19.46 -11.66
CA GLN A 20 11.31 -18.72 -11.22
C GLN A 20 10.14 -18.97 -12.19
N THR A 21 8.95 -19.24 -11.65
CA THR A 21 7.72 -19.27 -12.46
C THR A 21 7.39 -17.86 -12.95
N VAL A 22 7.21 -17.68 -14.25
CA VAL A 22 6.83 -16.40 -14.85
C VAL A 22 5.58 -16.59 -15.70
N GLY A 23 4.58 -15.75 -15.48
CA GLY A 23 3.40 -15.67 -16.33
C GLY A 23 3.70 -14.86 -17.58
N LEU A 24 3.46 -15.45 -18.75
CA LEU A 24 3.62 -14.82 -20.05
C LEU A 24 2.24 -14.50 -20.60
N SER A 25 1.91 -13.21 -20.69
CA SER A 25 0.59 -12.77 -21.12
C SER A 25 0.31 -13.12 -22.58
N THR A 26 -0.92 -13.54 -22.85
CA THR A 26 -1.45 -13.74 -24.20
C THR A 26 -2.60 -12.78 -24.49
N GLU A 27 -3.31 -12.35 -23.45
CA GLU A 27 -4.38 -11.36 -23.55
C GLU A 27 -4.44 -10.45 -22.31
N GLN A 28 -4.50 -9.15 -22.53
CA GLN A 28 -4.63 -8.10 -21.51
C GLN A 28 -5.84 -7.22 -21.83
N PRO A 29 -7.08 -7.69 -21.58
CA PRO A 29 -8.27 -6.91 -21.89
C PRO A 29 -8.42 -5.71 -20.94
N GLY A 30 -9.04 -4.65 -21.43
CA GLY A 30 -9.29 -3.41 -20.68
C GLY A 30 -8.19 -2.36 -20.85
N GLU A 31 -8.39 -1.21 -20.21
CA GLU A 31 -7.52 -0.04 -20.38
C GLU A 31 -6.45 0.11 -19.30
N VAL A 32 -6.57 -0.63 -18.19
CA VAL A 32 -5.68 -0.51 -17.02
C VAL A 32 -4.20 -0.66 -17.41
N PHE A 33 -3.86 -1.66 -18.23
CA PHE A 33 -2.48 -1.88 -18.68
C PHE A 33 -2.09 -1.00 -19.86
N THR A 34 -3.06 -0.54 -20.67
CA THR A 34 -2.81 0.35 -21.81
C THR A 34 -2.29 1.72 -21.38
N TYR A 35 -2.75 2.21 -20.23
CA TYR A 35 -2.33 3.49 -19.66
C TYR A 35 -1.32 3.36 -18.52
N SER A 36 -0.84 2.15 -18.24
CA SER A 36 0.21 1.92 -17.26
C SER A 36 1.58 2.10 -17.90
N GLU A 37 2.53 2.68 -17.17
CA GLU A 37 3.93 2.80 -17.62
C GLU A 37 4.71 1.49 -17.45
N PHE A 38 4.27 0.60 -16.56
CA PHE A 38 4.92 -0.69 -16.33
C PHE A 38 4.49 -1.76 -17.34
N ASP A 39 5.39 -2.67 -17.68
CA ASP A 39 5.10 -3.78 -18.61
C ASP A 39 4.32 -4.93 -17.94
N GLY A 40 4.55 -5.16 -16.64
CA GLY A 40 3.95 -6.27 -15.89
C GLY A 40 3.99 -6.08 -14.38
N ILE A 41 3.50 -7.09 -13.65
CA ILE A 41 3.35 -7.05 -12.18
C ILE A 41 4.20 -8.15 -11.54
N LEU A 42 4.96 -7.78 -10.49
CA LEU A 42 5.65 -8.71 -9.60
C LEU A 42 4.95 -8.72 -8.24
N GLY A 43 4.21 -9.79 -7.95
CA GLY A 43 3.46 -9.93 -6.69
C GLY A 43 4.38 -10.23 -5.50
N LEU A 44 4.18 -9.50 -4.40
CA LEU A 44 4.94 -9.63 -3.14
C LEU A 44 4.08 -10.02 -1.93
N ALA A 45 2.86 -10.50 -2.18
CA ALA A 45 1.95 -11.04 -1.16
C ALA A 45 2.30 -12.50 -0.79
N TYR A 46 1.45 -13.15 0.03
CA TYR A 46 1.66 -14.54 0.44
C TYR A 46 1.32 -15.53 -0.70
N PRO A 47 1.91 -16.74 -0.69
CA PRO A 47 1.68 -17.76 -1.72
C PRO A 47 0.23 -18.25 -1.79
N SER A 48 -0.55 -18.12 -0.72
CA SER A 48 -1.98 -18.46 -0.73
C SER A 48 -2.84 -17.56 -1.63
N LEU A 49 -2.31 -16.41 -2.07
CA LEU A 49 -2.95 -15.54 -3.06
C LEU A 49 -2.45 -15.82 -4.49
N ALA A 50 -1.39 -16.63 -4.64
CA ALA A 50 -0.87 -16.97 -5.95
C ALA A 50 -1.85 -17.88 -6.70
N SER A 51 -1.92 -17.71 -8.02
CA SER A 51 -2.60 -18.65 -8.90
C SER A 51 -1.98 -20.05 -8.77
N GLU A 52 -2.80 -21.08 -9.04
CA GLU A 52 -2.33 -22.45 -9.08
C GLU A 52 -1.08 -22.58 -9.97
N TYR A 53 -0.11 -23.40 -9.54
CA TYR A 53 1.19 -23.61 -10.19
C TYR A 53 2.17 -22.43 -10.20
N SER A 54 1.78 -21.24 -9.72
CA SER A 54 2.66 -20.08 -9.61
C SER A 54 3.33 -20.02 -8.24
N VAL A 55 4.64 -19.80 -8.21
CA VAL A 55 5.42 -19.55 -6.99
C VAL A 55 5.79 -18.06 -6.96
N PRO A 56 5.42 -17.30 -5.91
CA PRO A 56 5.84 -15.90 -5.80
C PRO A 56 7.36 -15.76 -5.80
N VAL A 57 7.87 -14.71 -6.45
CA VAL A 57 9.32 -14.45 -6.59
C VAL A 57 10.01 -14.43 -5.22
N PHE A 58 9.42 -13.75 -4.24
CA PHE A 58 10.04 -13.64 -2.92
C PHE A 58 10.05 -14.98 -2.16
N ASP A 59 9.03 -15.83 -2.34
CA ASP A 59 9.03 -17.20 -1.80
C ASP A 59 10.15 -18.04 -2.43
N ASN A 60 10.31 -17.97 -3.75
CA ASN A 60 11.36 -18.67 -4.48
C ASN A 60 12.76 -18.25 -4.01
N MET A 61 12.96 -16.95 -3.74
CA MET A 61 14.18 -16.39 -3.16
C MET A 61 14.45 -16.88 -1.74
N MET A 62 13.43 -16.94 -0.88
CA MET A 62 13.56 -17.46 0.49
C MET A 62 13.88 -18.95 0.50
N ASP A 63 13.18 -19.75 -0.30
CA ASP A 63 13.37 -21.20 -0.42
C ASP A 63 14.79 -21.57 -0.89
N ARG A 64 15.40 -20.70 -1.71
CA ARG A 64 16.78 -20.85 -2.20
C ARG A 64 17.82 -20.11 -1.36
N HIS A 65 17.42 -19.47 -0.26
CA HIS A 65 18.29 -18.68 0.61
C HIS A 65 19.09 -17.60 -0.14
N LEU A 66 18.45 -16.94 -1.11
CA LEU A 66 19.04 -15.87 -1.92
C LEU A 66 18.96 -14.49 -1.25
N VAL A 67 18.14 -14.36 -0.21
CA VAL A 67 17.97 -13.14 0.59
C VAL A 67 18.64 -13.30 1.96
N ALA A 68 19.22 -12.22 2.48
CA ALA A 68 19.91 -12.24 3.77
C ALA A 68 18.95 -12.45 4.96
N ARG A 69 17.69 -12.01 4.82
CA ARG A 69 16.61 -12.16 5.79
C ARG A 69 15.31 -12.37 5.03
N ASP A 70 14.38 -13.11 5.63
CA ASP A 70 13.05 -13.37 5.04
C ASP A 70 12.12 -12.16 5.25
N LEU A 71 12.54 -11.02 4.73
CA LEU A 71 11.79 -9.78 4.70
C LEU A 71 12.18 -8.93 3.51
N PHE A 72 11.30 -8.01 3.13
CA PHE A 72 11.63 -6.92 2.22
C PHE A 72 11.09 -5.61 2.79
N SER A 73 11.55 -4.49 2.25
CA SER A 73 11.12 -3.18 2.69
C SER A 73 10.96 -2.21 1.53
N VAL A 74 10.04 -1.27 1.71
CA VAL A 74 9.58 -0.33 0.69
C VAL A 74 9.63 1.09 1.25
N TYR A 75 10.34 1.94 0.52
CA TYR A 75 10.31 3.39 0.65
C TYR A 75 9.71 3.97 -0.63
N MET A 76 8.73 4.86 -0.47
CA MET A 76 8.15 5.61 -1.59
C MET A 76 8.43 7.09 -1.39
N ASP A 77 9.21 7.69 -2.29
CA ASP A 77 9.49 9.11 -2.26
C ASP A 77 8.24 9.93 -2.61
N ARG A 78 8.01 11.02 -1.89
CA ARG A 78 6.83 11.89 -2.09
C ARG A 78 6.87 12.66 -3.41
N ASN A 79 8.07 12.92 -3.94
CA ASN A 79 8.29 13.71 -5.15
C ASN A 79 8.63 12.83 -6.36
N GLY A 80 8.52 11.50 -6.23
CA GLY A 80 8.71 10.53 -7.31
C GLY A 80 10.16 10.21 -7.65
N GLN A 81 11.16 10.67 -6.88
CA GLN A 81 12.57 10.35 -7.13
C GLN A 81 13.21 9.69 -5.91
N GLY A 82 13.72 8.47 -6.08
CA GLY A 82 14.47 7.77 -5.03
C GLY A 82 13.67 6.76 -4.20
N SER A 83 12.45 6.42 -4.63
CA SER A 83 11.73 5.24 -4.12
C SER A 83 12.60 3.98 -4.23
N MET A 84 12.47 3.07 -3.27
CA MET A 84 13.34 1.89 -3.17
C MET A 84 12.58 0.67 -2.65
N LEU A 85 12.79 -0.47 -3.32
CA LEU A 85 12.48 -1.80 -2.82
C LEU A 85 13.79 -2.47 -2.40
N THR A 86 13.91 -2.83 -1.12
CA THR A 86 15.07 -3.54 -0.59
C THR A 86 14.69 -4.96 -0.21
N LEU A 87 15.28 -5.94 -0.90
CA LEU A 87 15.06 -7.37 -0.65
C LEU A 87 16.08 -7.89 0.37
N GLY A 88 15.60 -8.49 1.46
CA GLY A 88 16.44 -9.11 2.49
C GLY A 88 17.02 -8.17 3.55
N ALA A 89 16.70 -6.88 3.51
CA ALA A 89 17.20 -5.90 4.46
C ALA A 89 16.21 -4.77 4.76
N ILE A 90 16.52 -4.04 5.84
CA ILE A 90 15.88 -2.81 6.26
C ILE A 90 16.96 -1.74 6.18
N ASP A 91 16.69 -0.65 5.47
CA ASP A 91 17.63 0.47 5.34
C ASP A 91 17.17 1.63 6.26
N PRO A 92 17.88 1.89 7.37
CA PRO A 92 17.52 2.94 8.32
C PRO A 92 17.59 4.36 7.76
N SER A 93 18.20 4.57 6.60
CA SER A 93 18.28 5.90 5.98
C SER A 93 16.93 6.41 5.46
N TYR A 94 15.95 5.51 5.23
CA TYR A 94 14.63 5.85 4.69
C TYR A 94 13.57 6.17 5.73
N TYR A 95 13.89 6.11 7.03
CA TYR A 95 12.93 6.43 8.07
C TYR A 95 13.54 7.14 9.27
N THR A 96 12.68 7.79 10.05
CA THR A 96 13.02 8.44 11.32
C THR A 96 12.30 7.77 12.48
N GLY A 97 12.85 7.92 13.68
CA GLY A 97 12.30 7.31 14.88
C GLY A 97 12.55 5.80 14.94
N SER A 98 11.53 5.04 15.32
CA SER A 98 11.62 3.59 15.51
C SER A 98 10.60 2.85 14.67
N LEU A 99 10.96 1.63 14.27
CA LEU A 99 10.07 0.72 13.55
C LEU A 99 9.09 0.07 14.55
N HIS A 100 7.81 0.11 14.24
CA HIS A 100 6.75 -0.48 15.04
C HIS A 100 6.15 -1.67 14.29
N TRP A 101 6.11 -2.82 14.97
CA TRP A 101 5.66 -4.06 14.37
C TRP A 101 4.18 -4.30 14.63
N VAL A 102 3.46 -4.69 13.58
CA VAL A 102 2.04 -4.99 13.55
C VAL A 102 1.87 -6.43 13.08
N PRO A 103 1.23 -7.32 13.86
CA PRO A 103 1.07 -8.72 13.47
C PRO A 103 0.14 -8.84 12.26
N VAL A 104 0.51 -9.70 11.30
CA VAL A 104 -0.38 -10.05 10.19
C VAL A 104 -1.52 -10.93 10.73
N THR A 105 -2.76 -10.60 10.39
CA THR A 105 -3.96 -11.30 10.85
C THR A 105 -4.37 -12.44 9.91
N VAL A 106 -4.27 -12.23 8.60
CA VAL A 106 -4.57 -13.22 7.56
C VAL A 106 -3.42 -13.23 6.56
N GLN A 107 -2.73 -14.37 6.45
CA GLN A 107 -1.55 -14.56 5.60
C GLN A 107 -1.96 -14.83 4.14
N GLN A 108 -2.69 -13.89 3.54
CA GLN A 108 -3.01 -13.84 2.10
C GLN A 108 -2.43 -12.54 1.53
N TYR A 109 -3.06 -11.43 1.87
CA TYR A 109 -2.47 -10.11 1.74
C TYR A 109 -1.53 -9.82 2.92
N TRP A 110 -0.87 -8.67 2.90
CA TRP A 110 -0.24 -8.08 4.08
C TRP A 110 -1.31 -7.44 4.97
N GLN A 111 -2.21 -8.28 5.48
CA GLN A 111 -3.42 -7.88 6.21
C GLN A 111 -3.16 -7.74 7.71
N PHE A 112 -3.70 -6.70 8.33
CA PHE A 112 -3.66 -6.47 9.77
C PHE A 112 -4.89 -5.69 10.26
N THR A 113 -5.01 -5.57 11.58
CA THR A 113 -6.06 -4.79 12.22
C THR A 113 -5.67 -3.31 12.30
N VAL A 114 -6.59 -2.44 11.89
CA VAL A 114 -6.61 -1.02 12.27
C VAL A 114 -7.61 -0.89 13.40
N ASP A 115 -7.22 -0.21 14.48
CA ASP A 115 -8.01 -0.12 15.70
C ASP A 115 -9.11 0.94 15.58
N SER A 116 -8.77 2.08 14.98
CA SER A 116 -9.70 3.18 14.72
C SER A 116 -9.18 4.15 13.67
N VAL A 117 -10.08 4.95 13.07
CA VAL A 117 -9.71 6.13 12.27
C VAL A 117 -10.36 7.36 12.90
N THR A 118 -9.51 8.29 13.36
CA THR A 118 -9.95 9.49 14.09
C THR A 118 -9.59 10.77 13.36
N ILE A 119 -10.42 11.80 13.55
CA ILE A 119 -10.21 13.15 13.05
C ILE A 119 -10.55 14.11 14.19
N ASN A 120 -9.62 15.00 14.54
CA ASN A 120 -9.75 15.91 15.69
C ASN A 120 -10.10 15.18 17.02
N GLY A 121 -9.56 13.98 17.21
CA GLY A 121 -9.78 13.17 18.42
C GLY A 121 -11.15 12.47 18.50
N VAL A 122 -11.95 12.52 17.44
CA VAL A 122 -13.25 11.82 17.34
C VAL A 122 -13.13 10.69 16.34
N ALA A 123 -13.64 9.50 16.69
CA ALA A 123 -13.70 8.37 15.76
C ALA A 123 -14.69 8.66 14.62
N VAL A 124 -14.20 8.64 13.38
CA VAL A 124 -14.98 8.96 12.18
C VAL A 124 -15.25 7.70 11.34
N ALA A 125 -14.31 6.77 11.33
CA ALA A 125 -14.36 5.53 10.57
C ALA A 125 -13.66 4.39 11.33
N CYS A 126 -13.84 3.15 10.87
CA CYS A 126 -13.23 1.97 11.50
C CYS A 126 -13.57 1.87 13.00
N VAL A 127 -14.80 2.23 13.38
CA VAL A 127 -15.23 2.27 14.78
C VAL A 127 -15.41 0.85 15.31
N GLY A 128 -14.60 0.47 16.30
CA GLY A 128 -14.56 -0.91 16.83
C GLY A 128 -13.55 -1.81 16.11
N GLY A 129 -12.70 -1.23 15.27
CA GLY A 129 -11.66 -1.93 14.53
C GLY A 129 -12.14 -2.42 13.17
N CYS A 130 -11.19 -2.55 12.25
CA CYS A 130 -11.41 -3.03 10.89
C CYS A 130 -10.16 -3.77 10.39
N GLN A 131 -10.27 -4.42 9.23
CA GLN A 131 -9.13 -5.04 8.57
C GLN A 131 -8.62 -4.13 7.46
N ALA A 132 -7.30 -4.05 7.36
CA ALA A 132 -6.62 -3.32 6.31
C ALA A 132 -5.51 -4.18 5.70
N ILE A 133 -5.16 -3.89 4.46
CA ILE A 133 -3.96 -4.40 3.80
C ILE A 133 -3.03 -3.24 3.47
N LEU A 134 -1.72 -3.50 3.47
CA LEU A 134 -0.73 -2.57 2.95
C LEU A 134 -0.37 -3.01 1.52
N ASP A 135 -0.71 -2.17 0.55
CA ASP A 135 -0.68 -2.55 -0.86
C ASP A 135 0.06 -1.52 -1.72
N THR A 136 1.26 -1.87 -2.15
CA THR A 136 2.10 -1.02 -3.01
C THR A 136 1.59 -0.91 -4.45
N GLY A 137 0.58 -1.69 -4.84
CA GLY A 137 -0.04 -1.64 -6.17
C GLY A 137 -1.22 -0.68 -6.26
N THR A 138 -1.65 -0.09 -5.12
CA THR A 138 -2.82 0.79 -5.05
C THR A 138 -2.37 2.23 -4.80
N SER A 139 -2.74 3.16 -5.69
CA SER A 139 -2.31 4.56 -5.64
C SER A 139 -3.00 5.40 -4.55
N VAL A 140 -4.23 5.04 -4.19
CA VAL A 140 -5.10 5.77 -3.24
C VAL A 140 -5.28 5.00 -1.94
N LEU A 141 -6.05 5.55 -1.00
CA LEU A 141 -6.46 4.88 0.23
C LEU A 141 -7.93 4.47 0.12
N PHE A 142 -8.19 3.17 -0.03
CA PHE A 142 -9.55 2.64 -0.07
C PHE A 142 -10.09 2.30 1.32
N GLY A 143 -11.40 2.42 1.46
CA GLY A 143 -12.16 1.86 2.56
C GLY A 143 -13.64 1.71 2.19
N PRO A 144 -14.47 1.16 3.10
CA PRO A 144 -15.90 1.05 2.89
C PRO A 144 -16.50 2.43 2.55
N SER A 145 -17.29 2.52 1.49
CA SER A 145 -17.82 3.81 1.01
C SER A 145 -18.51 4.65 2.08
N SER A 146 -19.21 4.02 3.03
CA SER A 146 -19.91 4.72 4.11
C SER A 146 -18.94 5.40 5.09
N ASP A 147 -17.78 4.81 5.33
CA ASP A 147 -16.74 5.34 6.21
C ASP A 147 -15.89 6.38 5.48
N ILE A 148 -15.55 6.13 4.21
CA ILE A 148 -14.85 7.10 3.38
C ILE A 148 -15.69 8.36 3.23
N LEU A 149 -17.00 8.26 3.00
CA LEU A 149 -17.87 9.45 2.89
C LEU A 149 -17.84 10.30 4.17
N LYS A 150 -17.80 9.68 5.36
CA LYS A 150 -17.64 10.43 6.63
C LYS A 150 -16.29 11.15 6.70
N ILE A 151 -15.22 10.50 6.24
CA ILE A 151 -13.89 11.13 6.13
C ILE A 151 -13.94 12.31 5.16
N GLN A 152 -14.51 12.14 3.96
CA GLN A 152 -14.64 13.21 2.96
C GLN A 152 -15.35 14.44 3.54
N MET A 153 -16.49 14.22 4.21
CA MET A 153 -17.24 15.28 4.88
C MET A 153 -16.41 15.97 5.98
N ALA A 154 -15.68 15.19 6.78
CA ALA A 154 -14.88 15.71 7.89
C ALA A 154 -13.65 16.52 7.43
N ILE A 155 -13.06 16.19 6.28
CA ILE A 155 -11.95 16.96 5.69
C ILE A 155 -12.43 18.14 4.82
N GLY A 156 -13.75 18.26 4.59
CA GLY A 156 -14.34 19.32 3.78
C GLY A 156 -14.20 19.10 2.27
N ALA A 157 -14.13 17.84 1.83
CA ALA A 157 -14.11 17.50 0.41
C ALA A 157 -15.53 17.47 -0.18
N THR A 158 -15.64 17.76 -1.47
CA THR A 158 -16.91 17.80 -2.20
C THR A 158 -16.84 16.91 -3.44
N GLU A 159 -17.86 16.09 -3.64
CA GLU A 159 -17.94 15.23 -4.81
C GLU A 159 -18.08 16.05 -6.10
N ASN A 160 -17.32 15.66 -7.12
CA ASN A 160 -17.32 16.29 -8.43
C ASN A 160 -18.13 15.45 -9.44
N ARG A 161 -18.27 15.95 -10.67
CA ARG A 161 -19.07 15.29 -11.73
C ARG A 161 -18.50 13.95 -12.21
N TYR A 162 -17.27 13.62 -11.82
CA TYR A 162 -16.58 12.37 -12.18
C TYR A 162 -16.65 11.34 -11.05
N GLY A 163 -17.32 11.65 -9.92
CA GLY A 163 -17.41 10.77 -8.75
C GLY A 163 -16.16 10.79 -7.88
N GLU A 164 -15.23 11.72 -8.12
CA GLU A 164 -14.07 11.97 -7.26
C GLU A 164 -14.41 13.07 -6.24
N PHE A 165 -13.55 13.26 -5.24
CA PHE A 165 -13.74 14.26 -4.20
C PHE A 165 -12.66 15.35 -4.27
N ASP A 166 -13.09 16.58 -4.52
CA ASP A 166 -12.21 17.74 -4.62
C ASP A 166 -12.10 18.45 -3.27
N VAL A 167 -10.94 19.04 -2.99
CA VAL A 167 -10.72 19.93 -1.85
C VAL A 167 -10.15 21.26 -2.33
N ASN A 168 -10.41 22.34 -1.59
CA ASN A 168 -9.82 23.63 -1.90
C ASN A 168 -8.32 23.63 -1.53
N CYS A 169 -7.43 23.70 -2.53
CA CYS A 169 -5.98 23.78 -2.31
C CYS A 169 -5.55 24.90 -1.34
N GLY A 170 -6.27 26.01 -1.30
CA GLY A 170 -5.99 27.13 -0.38
C GLY A 170 -6.28 26.81 1.09
N SER A 171 -7.11 25.80 1.34
CA SER A 171 -7.56 25.39 2.69
C SER A 171 -6.72 24.27 3.30
N LEU A 172 -5.72 23.74 2.58
CA LEU A 172 -4.88 22.62 3.06
C LEU A 172 -4.28 22.87 4.44
N ARG A 173 -3.86 24.10 4.74
CA ARG A 173 -3.24 24.45 6.04
C ARG A 173 -4.22 24.42 7.21
N SER A 174 -5.52 24.48 6.94
CA SER A 174 -6.59 24.48 7.95
C SER A 174 -7.38 23.17 7.99
N MET A 175 -7.09 22.24 7.07
CA MET A 175 -7.73 20.93 7.05
C MET A 175 -7.21 20.05 8.19
N PRO A 176 -8.04 19.13 8.71
CA PRO A 176 -7.66 18.32 9.85
C PRO A 176 -6.70 17.20 9.46
N THR A 177 -5.95 16.67 10.42
CA THR A 177 -5.19 15.43 10.23
C THR A 177 -6.13 14.23 10.39
N VAL A 178 -5.97 13.22 9.53
CA VAL A 178 -6.66 11.92 9.66
C VAL A 178 -5.70 10.94 10.30
N VAL A 179 -6.07 10.34 11.42
CA VAL A 179 -5.17 9.47 12.20
C VAL A 179 -5.68 8.03 12.14
N PHE A 180 -4.83 7.14 11.65
CA PHE A 180 -5.03 5.69 11.74
C PHE A 180 -4.39 5.19 13.02
N GLU A 181 -5.16 4.57 13.90
CA GLU A 181 -4.62 3.87 15.06
C GLU A 181 -4.36 2.42 14.68
N ILE A 182 -3.10 1.96 14.83
CA ILE A 182 -2.69 0.60 14.45
C ILE A 182 -1.85 0.02 15.58
N ASN A 183 -2.33 -1.05 16.19
CA ASN A 183 -1.68 -1.72 17.32
C ASN A 183 -1.37 -0.74 18.47
N GLY A 184 -2.35 0.13 18.79
CA GLY A 184 -2.28 1.14 19.84
C GLY A 184 -1.31 2.30 19.58
N ARG A 185 -0.98 2.56 18.30
CA ARG A 185 -0.13 3.69 17.90
C ARG A 185 -0.79 4.52 16.80
N ASP A 186 -0.57 5.83 16.89
CA ASP A 186 -1.11 6.80 15.93
C ASP A 186 -0.22 6.93 14.69
N TYR A 187 -0.86 6.83 13.52
CA TYR A 187 -0.30 7.05 12.19
C TYR A 187 -1.04 8.21 11.52
N PRO A 188 -0.68 9.48 11.85
CA PRO A 188 -1.30 10.66 11.26
C PRO A 188 -0.99 10.84 9.77
N LEU A 189 -2.01 11.14 8.97
CA LEU A 189 -1.90 11.64 7.60
C LEU A 189 -2.26 13.13 7.60
N SER A 190 -1.27 13.96 7.27
CA SER A 190 -1.47 15.40 7.12
C SER A 190 -2.31 15.73 5.87
N PRO A 191 -2.91 16.92 5.78
CA PRO A 191 -3.62 17.36 4.57
C PRO A 191 -2.81 17.24 3.28
N SER A 192 -1.51 17.54 3.33
CA SER A 192 -0.61 17.37 2.17
C SER A 192 -0.31 15.91 1.84
N ALA A 193 -0.47 14.98 2.78
CA ALA A 193 -0.24 13.55 2.56
C ALA A 193 -1.43 12.91 1.87
N TYR A 194 -2.64 13.18 2.36
CA TYR A 194 -3.86 12.57 1.83
C TYR A 194 -4.48 13.36 0.67
N THR A 195 -3.87 14.45 0.21
CA THR A 195 -4.39 15.24 -0.91
C THR A 195 -3.40 15.23 -2.07
N SER A 196 -3.85 14.82 -3.25
CA SER A 196 -3.08 15.00 -4.49
C SER A 196 -3.28 16.42 -5.01
N LYS A 197 -2.20 17.06 -5.46
CA LYS A 197 -2.24 18.40 -6.04
C LYS A 197 -1.64 18.39 -7.44
N ASP A 198 -2.46 18.66 -8.44
CA ASP A 198 -2.04 18.78 -9.83
C ASP A 198 -2.48 20.13 -10.41
N GLN A 199 -1.52 20.92 -10.92
CA GLN A 199 -1.75 22.22 -11.56
C GLN A 199 -2.73 23.18 -10.85
N GLY A 200 -2.81 23.12 -9.52
CA GLY A 200 -3.70 23.97 -8.72
C GLY A 200 -5.08 23.39 -8.44
N PHE A 201 -5.36 22.18 -8.91
CA PHE A 201 -6.47 21.33 -8.51
C PHE A 201 -6.03 20.37 -7.42
N CYS A 202 -6.90 20.14 -6.43
CA CYS A 202 -6.60 19.25 -5.31
C CYS A 202 -7.70 18.21 -5.15
N THR A 203 -7.33 16.94 -5.15
CA THR A 203 -8.25 15.80 -4.99
C THR A 203 -7.89 15.00 -3.73
N SER A 204 -8.93 14.49 -3.08
CA SER A 204 -8.81 13.58 -1.96
C SER A 204 -8.17 12.27 -2.40
N GLY A 205 -7.17 11.81 -1.66
CA GLY A 205 -6.55 10.50 -1.83
C GLY A 205 -7.35 9.37 -1.18
N PHE A 206 -8.54 9.64 -0.63
CA PHE A 206 -9.45 8.64 -0.09
C PHE A 206 -10.47 8.24 -1.15
N GLN A 207 -10.72 6.93 -1.30
CA GLN A 207 -11.67 6.41 -2.26
C GLN A 207 -12.60 5.35 -1.63
N GLY A 208 -13.91 5.47 -1.90
CA GLY A 208 -14.91 4.53 -1.39
C GLY A 208 -14.99 3.28 -2.26
N ASP A 209 -15.05 2.11 -1.62
CA ASP A 209 -15.45 0.86 -2.25
C ASP A 209 -16.83 0.44 -1.74
N ASN A 210 -17.77 0.21 -2.67
CA ASN A 210 -19.13 -0.22 -2.37
C ASN A 210 -19.24 -1.73 -2.17
N ASN A 211 -18.22 -2.50 -2.55
CA ASN A 211 -18.27 -3.96 -2.61
C ASN A 211 -17.34 -4.62 -1.59
N SER A 212 -16.60 -3.84 -0.81
CA SER A 212 -15.60 -4.36 0.13
C SER A 212 -15.60 -3.56 1.43
N GLU A 213 -15.48 -4.29 2.55
CA GLU A 213 -15.23 -3.70 3.87
C GLU A 213 -13.73 -3.62 4.20
N LEU A 214 -12.87 -4.15 3.32
CA LEU A 214 -11.43 -4.17 3.50
C LEU A 214 -10.83 -2.81 3.17
N TRP A 215 -10.02 -2.28 4.08
CA TRP A 215 -9.24 -1.07 3.82
C TRP A 215 -7.98 -1.41 3.03
N ILE A 216 -7.63 -0.57 2.06
CA ILE A 216 -6.39 -0.71 1.29
C ILE A 216 -5.56 0.52 1.56
N LEU A 217 -4.52 0.35 2.38
CA LEU A 217 -3.53 1.38 2.65
C LEU A 217 -2.51 1.37 1.51
N GLY A 218 -2.81 2.15 0.46
CA GLY A 218 -1.98 2.29 -0.72
C GLY A 218 -0.84 3.30 -0.56
N ASP A 219 -0.36 3.80 -1.69
CA ASP A 219 0.76 4.76 -1.78
C ASP A 219 0.57 6.00 -0.90
N VAL A 220 -0.67 6.50 -0.76
CA VAL A 220 -1.00 7.63 0.11
C VAL A 220 -0.49 7.40 1.55
N PHE A 221 -0.61 6.17 2.05
CA PHE A 221 -0.11 5.80 3.37
C PHE A 221 1.38 5.45 3.34
N ILE A 222 1.83 4.67 2.35
CA ILE A 222 3.21 4.15 2.27
C ILE A 222 4.23 5.28 2.03
N ARG A 223 3.85 6.37 1.37
CA ARG A 223 4.70 7.57 1.22
C ARG A 223 4.95 8.29 2.56
N GLU A 224 4.05 8.17 3.54
CA GLU A 224 4.26 8.71 4.88
C GLU A 224 4.97 7.73 5.81
N TYR A 225 4.82 6.43 5.55
CA TYR A 225 5.30 5.36 6.42
C TYR A 225 6.14 4.35 5.65
N TYR A 226 7.45 4.40 5.89
CA TYR A 226 8.37 3.36 5.47
C TYR A 226 7.90 2.00 5.99
N SER A 227 7.84 1.04 5.07
CA SER A 227 7.07 -0.19 5.25
C SER A 227 7.97 -1.41 5.12
N VAL A 228 7.95 -2.29 6.11
CA VAL A 228 8.71 -3.53 6.15
C VAL A 228 7.76 -4.70 6.19
N PHE A 229 8.03 -5.73 5.39
CA PHE A 229 7.20 -6.90 5.20
C PHE A 229 8.00 -8.12 5.64
N ASP A 230 7.76 -8.62 6.85
CA ASP A 230 8.56 -9.66 7.51
C ASP A 230 7.85 -11.01 7.44
N ARG A 231 8.31 -11.87 6.51
CA ARG A 231 7.79 -13.23 6.29
C ARG A 231 8.25 -14.21 7.37
N ALA A 232 9.46 -14.04 7.89
CA ALA A 232 9.94 -14.88 9.00
C ALA A 232 9.04 -14.79 10.24
N ASN A 233 8.48 -13.61 10.53
CA ASN A 233 7.70 -13.37 11.74
C ASN A 233 6.23 -13.03 11.48
N ASN A 234 5.78 -13.06 10.22
CA ASN A 234 4.41 -12.72 9.78
C ASN A 234 3.91 -11.39 10.38
N ARG A 235 4.64 -10.31 10.08
CA ARG A 235 4.34 -8.97 10.61
C ARG A 235 4.72 -7.88 9.62
N VAL A 236 4.07 -6.74 9.75
CA VAL A 236 4.39 -5.50 9.04
C VAL A 236 5.14 -4.56 9.99
N GLY A 237 6.18 -3.90 9.53
CA GLY A 237 6.92 -2.89 10.27
C GLY A 237 6.64 -1.51 9.68
N LEU A 238 6.26 -0.54 10.51
CA LEU A 238 5.96 0.83 10.07
C LEU A 238 6.84 1.82 10.85
N ALA A 239 7.49 2.72 10.13
CA ALA A 239 8.19 3.88 10.68
C ALA A 239 7.88 5.13 9.84
N LYS A 240 8.01 6.31 10.43
CA LYS A 240 7.81 7.56 9.69
C LYS A 240 8.89 7.70 8.60
N ALA A 241 8.47 7.79 7.34
CA ALA A 241 9.38 8.02 6.22
C ALA A 241 10.13 9.36 6.37
N ILE A 242 11.31 9.47 5.76
CA ILE A 242 12.10 10.71 5.73
C ILE A 242 11.41 11.86 4.97
#